data_AF-A0A2Z4LL91-F1
#
_entry.id   AF-A0A2Z4LL91-F1
#
_cell.length_a   1.000
_cell.length_b   1.000
_cell.length_c   1.000
_cell.angle_alpha   90.00
_cell.angle_beta   90.00
_cell.angle_gamma   90.00
#
_symmetry.space_group_name_H-M   'P 1'
#
loop_
_entity.id
_entity.type
_entity.pdbx_description
1 polymer ?
#
loop_
_entity_poly.entity_id
_entity_poly.type
_entity_poly.pdbx_seq_one_letter_code
_entity_poly.pdbx_strand_id
1 'polypeptide(L)' 'MNFYFDNPEYDLHGYDTQQATASILNILYELRNSYYDYIDVIVGIGTRSVYYTVVDILDKERCHYKFLNTNQSKIRIYRK' A
#
# COMPACT_ATOMS: atom_id res chain seq x y z
N MET A 1 9.72 -2.52 -28.22
CA MET A 1 8.53 -3.14 -27.59
C MET A 1 8.21 -2.32 -26.36
N ASN A 2 7.04 -1.70 -26.30
CA ASN A 2 6.58 -1.02 -25.08
C ASN A 2 5.81 -2.04 -24.25
N PHE A 3 6.41 -2.52 -23.17
CA PHE A 3 5.73 -3.34 -22.19
C PHE A 3 5.01 -2.40 -21.23
N TYR A 4 3.68 -2.30 -21.36
CA TYR A 4 2.85 -1.69 -20.34
C TYR A 4 2.67 -2.72 -19.23
N PHE A 5 3.41 -2.55 -18.14
CA PHE A 5 3.13 -3.28 -16.91
C PHE A 5 2.13 -2.46 -16.13
N ASP A 6 0.93 -3.01 -15.90
CA ASP A 6 0.00 -2.41 -14.98
C ASP A 6 0.64 -2.37 -13.59
N ASN A 7 0.53 -1.22 -12.92
CA ASN A 7 1.01 -1.08 -11.55
C ASN A 7 0.18 -2.01 -10.65
N PRO A 8 0.82 -2.78 -9.75
CA PRO A 8 0.15 -3.82 -9.01
C PRO A 8 -0.79 -3.25 -7.93
N GLU A 9 -1.74 -4.10 -7.54
CA GLU A 9 -2.70 -3.84 -6.47
C GLU A 9 -2.66 -4.99 -5.47
N TYR A 10 -2.54 -4.66 -4.18
CA TYR A 10 -2.51 -5.64 -3.10
C TYR A 10 -3.69 -5.44 -2.18
N ASP A 11 -4.35 -6.54 -1.84
CA ASP A 11 -5.49 -6.52 -0.94
C ASP A 11 -5.11 -6.98 0.46
N LEU A 12 -5.14 -6.06 1.42
CA LEU A 12 -4.88 -6.29 2.83
C LEU A 12 -6.19 -6.33 3.64
N HIS A 13 -7.37 -6.29 3.01
CA HIS A 13 -8.61 -6.36 3.77
C HIS A 13 -8.69 -7.67 4.56
N GLY A 14 -9.21 -7.58 5.79
CA GLY A 14 -9.37 -8.76 6.65
C GLY A 14 -8.07 -9.25 7.29
N TYR A 15 -6.93 -8.63 7.02
CA TYR A 15 -5.68 -8.95 7.71
C TYR A 15 -5.72 -8.47 9.16
N ASP A 16 -4.99 -9.18 10.01
CA ASP A 16 -4.63 -8.62 11.31
C ASP A 16 -3.46 -7.61 11.19
N THR A 17 -3.14 -6.95 12.29
CA THR A 17 -2.09 -5.91 12.31
C THR A 17 -0.69 -6.46 12.01
N GLN A 18 -0.38 -7.70 12.37
CA GLN A 18 0.93 -8.32 12.11
C GLN A 18 1.06 -8.70 10.64
N GLN A 19 0.02 -9.33 10.08
CA GLN A 19 -0.07 -9.64 8.66
C GLN A 19 0.02 -8.37 7.81
N ALA A 20 -0.74 -7.33 8.15
CA ALA A 20 -0.70 -6.04 7.46
C ALA A 20 0.71 -5.41 7.52
N THR A 21 1.37 -5.47 8.68
CA THR A 21 2.74 -4.98 8.86
C THR A 21 3.74 -5.72 7.96
N ALA A 22 3.72 -7.05 7.97
CA ALA A 22 4.63 -7.85 7.16
C ALA A 22 4.42 -7.59 5.67
N SER A 23 3.16 -7.57 5.22
CA SER A 23 2.83 -7.34 3.82
C SER A 23 3.16 -5.94 3.35
N ILE A 24 2.89 -4.89 4.13
CA ILE A 24 3.22 -3.52 3.70
C ILE A 24 4.73 -3.32 3.59
N LEU A 25 5.54 -3.91 4.49
CA LEU A 25 7.00 -3.84 4.40
C LEU A 25 7.52 -4.55 3.14
N ASN A 26 6.96 -5.71 2.81
CA ASN A 26 7.30 -6.41 1.56
C ASN A 26 6.90 -5.60 0.33
N ILE A 27 5.69 -5.02 0.32
CA ILE A 27 5.22 -4.15 -0.78
C ILE A 27 6.15 -2.95 -0.96
N LEU A 28 6.58 -2.31 0.13
CA LEU A 28 7.52 -1.19 0.06
C LEU A 28 8.90 -1.62 -0.46
N TYR A 29 9.36 -2.82 -0.11
CA TYR A 29 10.57 -3.40 -0.66
C TYR A 29 10.43 -3.67 -2.17
N GLU A 30 9.32 -4.28 -2.59
CA GLU A 30 9.03 -4.55 -4.01
C GLU A 30 8.94 -3.25 -4.83
N LEU A 31 8.26 -2.22 -4.32
CA LEU A 31 8.16 -0.92 -4.98
C LEU A 31 9.53 -0.26 -5.20
N ARG A 32 10.44 -0.37 -4.22
CA ARG A 32 11.81 0.17 -4.34
C ARG A 32 12.66 -0.60 -5.35
N ASN A 33 12.40 -1.90 -5.53
CA ASN A 33 13.21 -2.79 -6.37
C ASN A 33 12.56 -3.16 -7.70
N SER A 34 11.46 -2.49 -8.07
CA SER A 34 10.72 -2.75 -9.30
C SER A 34 10.69 -1.54 -10.23
N TYR A 35 10.17 -1.77 -11.43
CA TYR A 35 9.94 -0.72 -12.43
C TYR A 35 8.58 -0.02 -12.26
N TYR A 36 7.84 -0.32 -11.19
CA TYR A 36 6.55 0.31 -10.91
C TYR A 36 6.75 1.74 -10.38
N ASP A 37 5.92 2.66 -10.86
CA ASP A 37 5.91 4.04 -10.37
C ASP A 37 5.11 4.16 -9.07
N TYR A 38 4.13 3.26 -8.89
CA TYR A 38 3.31 3.20 -7.69
C TYR A 38 2.74 1.80 -7.47
N ILE A 39 2.21 1.57 -6.27
CA ILE A 39 1.44 0.39 -5.92
C ILE A 39 0.16 0.84 -5.24
N ASP A 40 -0.96 0.21 -5.59
CA ASP A 40 -2.23 0.41 -4.91
C ASP A 40 -2.44 -0.66 -3.82
N VAL A 41 -2.99 -0.25 -2.69
CA VAL A 41 -3.21 -1.11 -1.53
C VAL A 41 -4.62 -0.90 -1.00
N ILE A 42 -5.38 -1.99 -0.86
CA ILE A 42 -6.72 -1.98 -0.26
C ILE A 42 -6.60 -2.34 1.22
N VAL A 43 -7.02 -1.44 2.10
CA VAL A 43 -6.96 -1.62 3.57
C VAL A 43 -8.33 -1.90 4.19
N GLY A 44 -9.40 -1.80 3.40
CA GLY A 44 -10.78 -1.98 3.85
C GLY A 44 -11.29 -0.85 4.75
N ILE A 45 -12.55 -0.98 5.20
CA ILE A 45 -13.26 0.04 6.01
C ILE A 45 -13.72 -0.48 7.39
N GLY A 46 -13.25 -1.66 7.83
CA GLY A 46 -13.71 -2.32 9.05
C GLY A 46 -13.37 -1.58 10.35
N THR A 47 -12.70 -2.22 11.31
CA THR A 47 -12.23 -1.56 12.55
C THR A 47 -11.16 -0.49 12.33
N ARG A 48 -10.73 -0.30 11.07
CA ARG A 48 -9.63 0.56 10.63
C ARG A 48 -8.26 0.18 11.20
N SER A 49 -8.11 -0.97 11.85
CA SER A 49 -6.82 -1.43 12.38
C SER A 49 -5.75 -1.54 11.29
N VAL A 50 -6.05 -2.20 10.16
CA VAL A 50 -5.15 -2.29 9.00
C VAL A 50 -4.83 -0.90 8.45
N TYR A 51 -5.83 -0.03 8.32
CA TYR A 51 -5.65 1.35 7.87
C TYR A 51 -4.62 2.10 8.73
N TYR A 52 -4.78 2.07 10.05
CA TYR A 52 -3.88 2.80 10.96
C TYR A 52 -2.46 2.21 10.93
N THR A 53 -2.34 0.88 10.90
CA THR A 53 -1.05 0.21 10.78
C THR A 53 -0.32 0.58 9.49
N VAL A 54 -1.01 0.56 8.35
CA VAL A 54 -0.41 0.90 7.06
C VAL A 54 0.02 2.36 7.03
N VAL A 55 -0.85 3.29 7.45
CA VAL A 55 -0.53 4.73 7.47
C VAL A 55 0.65 5.04 8.39
N ASP A 56 0.68 4.48 9.60
CA ASP A 56 1.79 4.66 10.55
C ASP A 56 3.14 4.19 9.97
N ILE A 57 3.16 3.06 9.26
CA ILE A 57 4.37 2.56 8.61
C ILE A 57 4.77 3.46 7.44
N LEU A 58 3.82 3.90 6.60
CA LEU A 58 4.09 4.80 5.48
C LEU A 58 4.67 6.13 5.95
N ASP A 59 4.13 6.69 7.04
CA ASP A 59 4.62 7.93 7.65
C ASP A 59 6.01 7.75 8.25
N LYS A 60 6.26 6.67 8.99
CA LYS A 60 7.58 6.33 9.56
C LYS A 60 8.63 6.15 8.47
N GLU A 61 8.28 5.47 7.40
CA GLU A 61 9.14 5.31 6.24
C GLU A 61 9.24 6.60 5.41
N ARG A 62 8.43 7.65 5.65
CA ARG A 62 8.38 8.87 4.83
C ARG A 62 8.06 8.55 3.36
N CYS A 63 7.12 7.64 3.13
CA CYS A 63 6.62 7.33 1.80
C CYS A 63 5.68 8.43 1.30
N HIS A 64 5.69 8.72 0.00
CA HIS A 64 4.66 9.56 -0.61
C HIS A 64 3.46 8.69 -0.97
N TYR A 65 2.26 9.04 -0.49
CA TYR A 65 1.04 8.29 -0.77
C TYR A 65 -0.18 9.21 -0.85
N LYS A 66 -1.26 8.70 -1.48
CA LYS A 66 -2.57 9.37 -1.48
C LYS A 66 -3.71 8.36 -1.36
N PHE A 67 -4.84 8.80 -0.85
CA PHE A 67 -6.07 8.01 -0.87
C PHE A 67 -6.75 8.15 -2.23
N LEU A 68 -7.24 7.04 -2.78
CA LEU A 68 -7.92 7.02 -4.09
C LEU A 68 -9.43 7.17 -3.96
N ASN A 69 -9.97 7.10 -2.75
CA ASN A 69 -11.40 7.16 -2.49
C ASN A 69 -11.72 7.91 -1.20
N THR A 70 -12.97 8.36 -1.08
CA THR A 70 -13.46 9.20 0.03
C THR A 70 -13.47 8.48 1.37
N ASN A 71 -13.73 7.17 1.36
CA ASN A 71 -13.71 6.33 2.57
C ASN A 71 -12.29 5.87 2.96
N GLN A 72 -11.26 6.25 2.19
CA GLN A 72 -9.85 5.94 2.44
C GLN A 72 -9.54 4.43 2.53
N SER A 73 -10.36 3.60 1.89
CA SER A 73 -10.17 2.14 1.87
C SER A 73 -9.09 1.70 0.88
N LYS A 74 -8.62 2.61 0.02
CA LYS A 74 -7.60 2.34 -0.99
C LYS A 74 -6.53 3.44 -1.00
N ILE A 75 -5.28 3.02 -0.91
CA ILE A 75 -4.10 3.88 -0.80
C ILE A 75 -3.19 3.62 -2.00
N ARG A 76 -2.78 4.67 -2.70
CA ARG A 76 -1.71 4.62 -3.70
C ARG A 76 -0.40 5.06 -3.06
N ILE A 77 0.61 4.22 -3.13
CA ILE A 77 1.95 4.47 -2.60
C ILE A 77 2.89 4.68 -3.79
N TYR A 78 3.60 5.80 -3.82
CA TYR A 78 4.52 6.15 -4.89
C TYR A 78 5.92 5.63 -4.59
N ARG A 79 6.64 5.26 -5.66
CA ARG A 79 8.06 4.96 -5.56
C ARG A 79 8.82 6.21 -5.08
N LYS A 80 9.74 6.00 -4.14
CA LYS A 80 10.65 7.05 -3.66
C LYS A 80 11.73 7.38 -4.69
#